data_AF-A0A3N5WQU1-F1
#
_entry.id   AF-A0A3N5WQU1-F1
#
_cell.length_a   1.000
_cell.length_b   1.000
_cell.length_c   1.000
_cell.angle_alpha   90.00
_cell.angle_beta   90.00
_cell.angle_gamma   90.00
#
_symmetry.space_group_name_H-M   'P 1'
#
loop_
_entity.id
_entity.type
_entity.pdbx_description
1 polymer ?
#
loop_
_entity_poly.entity_id
_entity_poly.type
_entity_poly.pdbx_seq_one_letter_code
_entity_poly.pdbx_strand_id
1 'polypeptide(L)'
;MQEFSVRTRTRTEFLDITDSVSKIVQESKVQNGLAVVFVPHTTAAVTINENADPNVQHDILADLNRLIPFTGPYHHTEGNSPAHIKSS
;
A
#
# COMPACT_ATOMS: atom_id res chain seq x y z
N MET A 1 15.25 -13.68 0.58
CA MET A 1 14.38 -12.48 0.62
C MET A 1 14.58 -11.77 -0.70
N GLN A 2 13.50 -11.46 -1.41
CA GLN A 2 13.54 -10.74 -2.68
C GLN A 2 12.98 -9.34 -2.44
N GLU A 3 13.58 -8.34 -3.07
CA GLU A 3 13.18 -6.95 -2.97
C GLU A 3 12.89 -6.40 -4.36
N PHE A 4 11.87 -5.56 -4.49
CA PHE A 4 11.59 -4.83 -5.71
C PHE A 4 11.10 -3.42 -5.38
N SER A 5 11.41 -2.47 -6.26
CA SER A 5 11.06 -1.07 -6.06
C SER A 5 9.70 -0.75 -6.65
N VAL A 6 8.88 -0.03 -5.88
CA VAL A 6 7.59 0.53 -6.33
C VAL A 6 7.73 2.04 -6.39
N ARG A 7 7.38 2.64 -7.54
CA ARG A 7 7.43 4.09 -7.73
C ARG A 7 6.02 4.68 -7.67
N THR A 8 5.76 5.48 -6.65
CA THR A 8 4.51 6.24 -6.50
C THR A 8 4.56 7.56 -7.28
N ARG A 9 3.38 8.11 -7.57
CA ARG A 9 3.19 9.33 -8.37
C ARG A 9 2.36 10.38 -7.67
N THR A 10 1.46 9.97 -6.78
CA THR A 10 0.58 10.87 -6.04
C THR A 10 0.79 10.69 -4.53
N ARG A 11 0.21 11.59 -3.73
CA ARG A 11 0.37 11.57 -2.27
C ARG A 11 -0.28 10.35 -1.60
N THR A 12 -1.37 9.85 -2.19
CA THR A 12 -2.08 8.64 -1.74
C THR A 12 -2.52 7.87 -2.99
N GLU A 13 -2.00 6.66 -3.15
CA GLU A 13 -2.11 5.88 -4.37
C GLU A 13 -2.25 4.40 -3.99
N PHE A 14 -3.13 3.69 -4.69
CA PHE A 14 -3.13 2.23 -4.72
C PHE A 14 -2.35 1.81 -5.96
N LEU A 15 -1.38 0.91 -5.78
CA LEU A 15 -0.62 0.30 -6.86
C LEU A 15 -0.76 -1.21 -6.76
N ASP A 16 -1.24 -1.83 -7.82
CA ASP A 16 -1.31 -3.28 -7.90
C ASP A 16 0.11 -3.85 -8.09
N ILE A 17 0.54 -4.68 -7.14
CA ILE A 17 1.84 -5.37 -7.14
C ILE A 17 1.72 -6.87 -7.38
N THR A 18 0.52 -7.37 -7.71
CA THR A 18 0.20 -8.81 -7.83
C THR A 18 1.12 -9.50 -8.83
N ASP A 19 1.39 -8.88 -9.98
CA ASP A 19 2.28 -9.43 -11.01
C ASP A 19 3.74 -9.53 -10.52
N SER A 20 4.19 -8.53 -9.76
CA SER A 20 5.56 -8.51 -9.22
C SER A 20 5.75 -9.61 -8.17
N VAL A 21 4.77 -9.77 -7.26
CA VAL A 21 4.76 -10.85 -6.27
C VAL A 21 4.63 -12.21 -6.96
N SER A 22 3.75 -12.35 -7.95
CA SER A 22 3.55 -13.61 -8.69
C SER A 22 4.81 -14.05 -9.42
N LYS A 23 5.53 -13.12 -10.04
CA LYS A 23 6.82 -13.40 -10.68
C LYS A 23 7.84 -13.93 -9.67
N ILE A 24 7.97 -13.30 -8.51
CA ILE A 24 8.88 -13.74 -7.44
C ILE A 24 8.52 -15.15 -6.94
N VAL A 25 7.22 -15.43 -6.75
CA VAL A 25 6.75 -16.76 -6.33
C VAL A 25 7.08 -17.81 -7.39
N GLN A 26 6.84 -17.53 -8.68
CA GLN A 26 7.17 -18.44 -9.78
C GLN A 26 8.69 -18.72 -9.85
N GLU A 27 9.53 -17.69 -9.73
CA GLU A 27 10.99 -17.82 -9.73
C GLU A 27 11.51 -18.62 -8.52
N SER A 28 10.81 -18.58 -7.39
CA SER A 28 11.17 -19.36 -6.19
C SER A 28 10.99 -20.87 -6.36
N LYS A 29 10.19 -21.31 -7.36
CA LYS A 29 9.80 -22.70 -7.61
C LYS A 29 9.06 -23.40 -6.46
N VAL A 30 8.69 -22.67 -5.41
CA VAL A 30 7.89 -23.19 -4.28
C VAL A 30 6.52 -23.62 -4.80
N GLN A 31 6.15 -24.88 -4.54
CA GLN A 31 4.84 -25.42 -4.95
C GLN A 31 3.78 -25.25 -3.86
N ASN A 32 4.19 -25.33 -2.59
CA ASN A 32 3.32 -25.18 -1.42
C ASN A 32 4.09 -24.44 -0.34
N GLY A 33 3.50 -23.37 0.21
CA GLY A 33 4.16 -22.55 1.23
C GLY A 33 3.43 -21.25 1.49
N LEU A 34 4.15 -20.27 2.04
CA LEU A 34 3.64 -18.94 2.36
C LEU A 34 4.48 -17.89 1.63
N ALA A 35 3.81 -16.89 1.06
CA ALA A 35 4.43 -15.67 0.58
C ALA A 35 4.15 -14.55 1.60
N VAL A 36 5.22 -14.02 2.21
CA VAL A 36 5.12 -12.87 3.11
C VAL A 36 5.51 -11.63 2.32
N VAL A 37 4.57 -10.70 2.17
CA VAL A 37 4.81 -9.38 1.57
C VAL A 37 4.92 -8.37 2.70
N PHE A 38 6.03 -7.63 2.72
CA PHE A 38 6.33 -6.67 3.78
C PHE A 38 6.71 -5.32 3.19
N VAL A 39 6.18 -4.25 3.78
CA VAL A 39 6.49 -2.88 3.41
C VAL A 39 7.36 -2.26 4.52
N PRO A 40 8.64 -1.95 4.27
CA PRO A 40 9.56 -1.42 5.28
C PRO A 40 9.35 0.08 5.57
N HIS A 41 8.21 0.65 5.18
CA HIS A 41 7.92 2.07 5.27
C HIS A 41 6.76 2.31 6.24
N THR A 42 6.92 3.28 7.13
CA THR A 42 5.91 3.63 8.14
C THR A 42 4.76 4.48 7.60
N THR A 43 4.86 4.94 6.35
CA THR A 43 3.87 5.79 5.66
C THR A 43 3.28 5.12 4.42
N ALA A 44 3.46 3.81 4.28
CA ALA A 44 2.86 3.00 3.23
C ALA A 44 2.49 1.63 3.82
N ALA A 45 1.53 0.94 3.21
CA ALA A 45 1.08 -0.38 3.66
C ALA A 45 0.84 -1.30 2.46
N VAL A 46 0.71 -2.59 2.76
CA VAL A 46 0.21 -3.60 1.83
C VAL A 46 -1.18 -4.02 2.30
N THR A 47 -2.10 -4.13 1.36
CA THR A 47 -3.46 -4.61 1.60
C THR A 47 -3.89 -5.53 0.46
N ILE A 48 -4.91 -6.33 0.70
CA ILE A 48 -5.56 -7.17 -0.31
C ILE A 48 -7.00 -6.71 -0.42
N ASN A 49 -7.42 -6.34 -1.62
CA ASN A 49 -8.77 -5.89 -1.92
C ASN A 49 -9.12 -6.21 -3.39
N GLU A 50 -10.26 -5.72 -3.86
CA GLU A 50 -10.74 -5.94 -5.23
C GLU A 50 -9.77 -5.38 -6.29
N ASN A 51 -9.55 -6.18 -7.34
CA ASN A 51 -8.72 -5.83 -8.49
C ASN A 51 -9.49 -5.76 -9.82
N ALA A 52 -10.83 -5.86 -9.79
CA ALA A 52 -11.68 -5.87 -10.97
C ALA A 52 -12.27 -4.49 -11.29
N ASP A 53 -12.97 -3.86 -10.34
CA ASP A 53 -13.48 -2.51 -10.49
C ASP A 53 -12.53 -1.45 -9.88
N PRO A 54 -11.93 -0.55 -10.69
CA PRO A 54 -11.07 0.51 -10.18
C PRO A 54 -11.82 1.50 -9.26
N ASN A 55 -13.15 1.58 -9.32
CA ASN A 55 -13.93 2.46 -8.44
C ASN A 55 -13.77 2.11 -6.97
N VAL A 56 -13.60 0.82 -6.63
CA VAL A 56 -13.38 0.41 -5.23
C VAL A 56 -12.11 1.04 -4.66
N GLN A 57 -11.03 1.07 -5.44
CA GLN A 57 -9.78 1.71 -5.03
C GLN A 57 -9.95 3.23 -4.89
N HIS A 58 -10.68 3.86 -5.81
CA HIS A 58 -10.99 5.30 -5.74
C HIS A 58 -11.81 5.65 -4.50
N ASP A 59 -12.84 4.87 -4.19
CA ASP A 59 -13.72 5.09 -3.04
C ASP A 59 -12.96 4.92 -1.73
N ILE A 60 -12.14 3.87 -1.60
CA ILE A 60 -11.28 3.66 -0.43
C ILE A 60 -10.32 4.84 -0.26
N LEU A 61 -9.64 5.28 -1.32
CA LEU A 61 -8.73 6.43 -1.26
C LEU A 61 -9.46 7.72 -0.86
N ALA A 62 -10.64 7.96 -1.44
CA ALA A 62 -11.46 9.13 -1.15
C ALA A 62 -11.89 9.14 0.32
N ASP A 63 -12.38 8.02 0.84
CA ASP A 63 -12.82 7.90 2.22
C ASP A 63 -11.66 7.95 3.22
N LEU A 64 -10.52 7.32 2.93
CA LEU A 64 -9.32 7.45 3.76
C LEU A 64 -8.86 8.92 3.84
N ASN A 65 -8.91 9.65 2.73
CA ASN A 65 -8.55 11.07 2.69
C ASN A 65 -9.58 11.97 3.38
N ARG A 66 -10.86 11.60 3.36
CA ARG A 66 -11.93 12.30 4.08
C ARG A 66 -11.88 12.05 5.59
N LEU A 67 -11.71 10.81 6.01
CA LEU A 67 -11.66 10.41 7.42
C LEU A 67 -10.37 10.87 8.10
N ILE A 68 -9.24 10.74 7.39
CA ILE A 68 -7.91 11.12 7.87
C ILE A 68 -7.35 12.22 6.95
N PRO A 69 -7.74 13.49 7.19
CA PRO A 69 -7.39 14.60 6.33
C PRO A 69 -5.89 14.92 6.40
N PHE A 70 -5.36 15.53 5.34
CA PHE A 70 -3.94 15.87 5.24
C PHE A 70 -3.49 16.97 6.20
N THR A 71 -4.43 17.76 6.69
CA THR A 71 -4.24 18.81 7.69
C THR A 71 -5.22 18.58 8.83
N GLY A 72 -4.81 18.90 10.05
CA GLY A 72 -5.58 18.63 11.25
C GLY A 72 -4.75 18.95 12.49
N PRO A 73 -5.28 18.69 13.69
CA PRO A 73 -4.58 18.91 14.95
C PRO A 73 -3.51 17.83 15.21
N TYR A 74 -2.69 17.51 14.20
CA TYR A 74 -1.58 16.58 14.33
C TYR A 74 -0.39 17.27 14.99
N HIS A 75 0.17 16.64 16.01
CA HIS A 75 1.31 17.21 16.75
C HIS A 75 2.65 16.97 16.04
N HIS A 76 2.73 15.97 15.16
CA HIS A 76 3.95 15.66 14.44
C HIS A 76 4.22 16.71 13.36
N THR A 77 5.43 17.25 13.37
CA THR A 77 5.80 18.44 12.60
C THR A 77 6.14 18.18 11.13
N GLU A 78 6.43 16.93 10.74
CA GLU A 78 6.79 16.61 9.34
C GLU A 78 5.58 16.64 8.39
N GLY A 79 4.34 16.68 8.92
CA GLY A 79 3.12 16.79 8.11
C GLY A 79 2.68 15.50 7.42
N ASN A 80 3.20 14.35 7.85
CA ASN A 80 2.89 13.01 7.32
C ASN A 80 2.13 12.10 8.33
N SER A 81 1.68 12.61 9.49
CA SER A 81 0.82 11.84 10.42
C SER A 81 -0.38 11.16 9.73
N PRO A 82 -1.07 11.80 8.76
CA PRO A 82 -2.14 11.12 8.04
C PRO A 82 -1.68 9.84 7.34
N ALA A 83 -0.45 9.79 6.84
CA ALA A 83 0.10 8.62 6.17
C ALA A 83 0.44 7.52 7.18
N HIS A 84 0.98 7.87 8.35
CA HIS A 84 1.20 6.91 9.46
C HIS A 84 -0.11 6.27 9.96
N ILE A 85 -1.19 7.05 10.02
CA ILE A 85 -2.49 6.54 10.46
C ILE A 85 -3.08 5.60 9.38
N LYS A 86 -2.96 5.95 8.09
CA LYS A 86 -3.47 5.13 6.99
C LYS A 86 -2.69 3.84 6.75
N SER A 87 -1.43 3.78 7.19
CA SER A 87 -0.55 2.61 7.03
C SER A 87 -0.61 1.60 8.18
N SER A 88 -1.32 1.94 9.26
CA SER A 88 -1.50 1.09 10.45
C SER A 88 -2.82 0.32 10.39
#